data_AF-A0A958PBY2-F1
#
_entry.id   AF-A0A958PBY2-F1
#
_cell.length_a   1.000
_cell.length_b   1.000
_cell.length_c   1.000
_cell.angle_alpha   90.00
_cell.angle_beta   90.00
_cell.angle_gamma   90.00
#
_symmetry.space_group_name_H-M   'P 1'
#
loop_
_entity.id
_entity.type
_entity.pdbx_description
1 polymer ?
#
loop_
_entity_poly.entity_id
_entity_poly.type
_entity_poly.pdbx_seq_one_letter_code
_entity_poly.pdbx_strand_id
1 'polypeptide(L)'
;MFFKPRSILYLITLSFVSFVFVSCNLKIGEQPYRTDNIDLKPRPCTKELATRTKKYFYGELEKEDSFESISSCVNRGLDNFLKIYEADQPNYYSPIKLSNFLHRYYLKDQKISENLLEEIMNIKKVLFGGSNLMISKSEIQNLQKLIEIVGYHAKQLRPFMPILSQKVDELSTDEHLKEGFRRLRVAAKDLISILSLSKSSYQFGHFAHLLDELRMFFQWDKAFEKTKSIYDWMYLVETIKLNMIGDPAESLSSEQWEPFVDAIIDSYEIYVYYHYFIRSKPFYKGKL
;
A
#
# COMPACT_ATOMS: atom_id res chain seq x y z
N MET A 1 -43.09 22.80 46.05
CA MET A 1 -41.70 22.48 46.44
C MET A 1 -40.93 22.16 45.16
N PHE A 2 -40.49 23.19 44.44
CA PHE A 2 -39.88 23.06 43.11
C PHE A 2 -38.51 23.73 43.12
N PHE A 3 -37.46 22.92 42.95
CA PHE A 3 -36.08 23.41 42.79
C PHE A 3 -35.92 24.06 41.42
N LYS A 4 -35.35 25.28 41.41
CA LYS A 4 -35.12 26.08 40.19
C LYS A 4 -34.02 25.46 39.32
N PRO A 5 -34.19 25.39 37.98
CA PRO A 5 -33.26 24.74 37.06
C PRO A 5 -32.00 25.57 36.71
N ARG A 6 -31.70 26.66 37.44
CA ARG A 6 -30.54 27.52 37.15
C ARG A 6 -29.27 27.15 37.92
N SER A 7 -29.36 26.30 38.94
CA SER A 7 -28.21 25.97 39.81
C SER A 7 -27.40 24.76 39.32
N ILE A 8 -27.94 23.93 38.43
CA ILE A 8 -27.26 22.72 37.90
C ILE A 8 -26.28 23.08 36.78
N LEU A 9 -26.56 24.14 36.02
CA LEU A 9 -25.70 24.56 34.89
C LEU A 9 -24.33 25.08 35.36
N TYR A 10 -24.27 25.77 36.51
CA TYR A 10 -23.02 26.31 37.07
C TYR A 10 -22.08 25.23 37.63
N LEU A 11 -22.62 24.11 38.14
CA LEU A 11 -21.82 22.98 38.63
C LEU A 11 -21.19 22.17 37.49
N ILE A 12 -21.86 22.07 36.34
CA ILE A 12 -21.33 21.37 35.16
C ILE A 12 -20.22 22.18 34.49
N THR A 13 -20.34 23.52 34.42
CA THR A 13 -19.29 24.38 33.84
C THR A 13 -18.04 24.47 34.72
N LEU A 14 -18.15 24.36 36.05
CA LEU A 14 -16.98 24.41 36.95
C LEU A 14 -16.16 23.10 36.92
N SER A 15 -16.80 21.96 36.63
CA SER A 15 -16.11 20.66 36.53
C SER A 15 -15.34 20.48 35.21
N PHE A 16 -15.70 21.21 34.15
CA PHE A 16 -15.06 21.07 32.84
C PHE A 16 -13.73 21.84 32.74
N VAL A 17 -13.57 22.93 33.50
CA VAL A 17 -12.34 23.75 33.49
C VAL A 17 -11.19 23.08 34.23
N SER A 18 -11.47 22.23 35.22
CA SER A 18 -10.44 21.50 35.99
C SER A 18 -9.81 20.33 35.23
N PHE A 19 -10.45 19.84 34.16
CA PHE A 19 -9.92 18.72 33.37
C PHE A 19 -8.94 19.15 32.26
N VAL A 20 -8.87 20.44 31.93
CA VAL A 20 -8.02 20.95 30.83
C VAL A 20 -6.56 21.18 31.27
N PHE A 21 -6.27 21.20 32.58
CA PHE A 21 -4.92 21.48 33.09
C PHE A 21 -4.06 20.25 33.44
N VAL A 22 -4.54 19.02 33.23
CA VAL A 22 -3.81 17.79 33.67
C VAL A 22 -3.24 16.96 32.50
N SER A 23 -3.44 17.33 31.24
CA SER A 23 -2.99 16.53 30.08
C SER A 23 -1.83 17.13 29.29
N CYS A 24 -0.98 17.97 29.90
CA CYS A 24 0.37 18.22 29.36
C CYS A 24 1.33 17.16 29.89
N ASN A 25 1.51 16.09 29.11
CA ASN A 25 2.46 15.01 29.34
C ASN A 25 3.89 15.53 29.08
N LEU A 26 4.42 16.34 30.01
CA LEU A 26 5.79 16.86 29.97
C LEU A 26 6.77 15.71 30.22
N LYS A 27 7.37 15.20 29.15
CA LYS A 27 8.48 14.24 29.16
C LYS A 27 9.77 14.92 29.67
N ILE A 28 9.81 15.27 30.95
CA ILE A 28 11.03 15.73 31.62
C ILE A 28 11.84 14.50 32.03
N GLY A 29 12.97 14.24 31.37
CA GLY A 29 13.91 13.18 31.75
C GLY A 29 14.25 12.15 30.66
N GLU A 30 13.69 12.26 29.45
CA GLU A 30 14.20 11.46 28.33
C GLU A 30 15.62 11.92 27.99
N GLN A 31 16.60 11.04 28.13
CA GLN A 31 17.96 11.35 27.69
C GLN A 31 17.93 11.65 26.19
N PRO A 32 18.65 12.69 25.71
CA PRO A 32 18.73 12.98 24.29
C PRO A 32 19.19 11.70 23.59
N TYR A 33 18.41 11.27 22.59
CA TYR A 33 18.67 10.06 21.83
C TYR A 33 20.13 10.07 21.42
N ARG A 34 20.91 9.10 21.90
CA ARG A 34 22.33 8.98 21.55
C ARG A 34 22.37 8.57 20.08
N THR A 35 22.37 9.55 19.19
CA THR A 35 22.74 9.35 17.80
C THR A 35 24.24 9.18 17.80
N ASP A 36 24.73 7.99 18.17
CA ASP A 36 26.06 7.61 17.74
C ASP A 36 26.04 7.82 16.22
N ASN A 37 26.90 8.73 15.74
CA ASN A 37 26.97 9.14 14.34
C ASN A 37 27.45 7.94 13.51
N ILE A 38 26.56 6.97 13.29
CA ILE A 38 26.78 5.91 12.32
C ILE A 38 26.66 6.59 10.97
N ASP A 39 27.83 6.84 10.36
CA ASP A 39 27.95 7.41 9.02
C ASP A 39 27.52 6.38 7.97
N LEU A 40 26.21 6.14 7.92
CA LEU A 40 25.60 5.47 6.79
C LEU A 40 25.57 6.45 5.62
N LYS A 41 26.41 6.19 4.61
CA LYS A 41 26.29 6.87 3.32
C LYS A 41 24.87 6.68 2.77
N PRO A 42 24.14 7.76 2.44
CA PRO A 42 22.80 7.65 1.85
C PRO A 42 22.80 6.77 0.60
N ARG A 43 21.89 5.81 0.53
CA ARG A 43 21.71 4.89 -0.61
C ARG A 43 20.25 4.95 -1.03
N PRO A 44 19.87 5.93 -1.85
CA PRO A 44 18.47 6.13 -2.21
C PRO A 44 17.91 4.90 -2.94
N CYS A 45 16.88 4.28 -2.37
CA CYS A 45 16.16 3.19 -3.04
C CYS A 45 15.15 3.72 -4.05
N THR A 46 14.63 4.93 -3.81
CA THR A 46 13.48 5.47 -4.55
C THR A 46 13.86 6.49 -5.61
N LYS A 47 15.16 6.68 -5.88
CA LYS A 47 15.55 7.56 -6.98
C LYS A 47 14.91 7.02 -8.26
N GLU A 48 14.07 7.85 -8.88
CA GLU A 48 13.36 7.51 -10.12
C GLU A 48 12.38 6.34 -9.99
N LEU A 49 11.85 6.05 -8.80
CA LEU A 49 10.87 4.97 -8.60
C LEU A 49 9.66 5.12 -9.52
N ALA A 50 9.12 6.33 -9.67
CA ALA A 50 8.03 6.62 -10.60
C ALA A 50 8.38 6.23 -12.05
N THR A 51 9.56 6.62 -12.51
CA THR A 51 10.08 6.31 -13.85
C THR A 51 10.27 4.81 -14.03
N ARG A 52 10.84 4.12 -13.03
CA ARG A 52 11.05 2.67 -13.06
C ARG A 52 9.74 1.91 -13.06
N THR A 53 8.76 2.33 -12.27
CA THR A 53 7.40 1.79 -12.28
C THR A 53 6.76 1.98 -13.65
N LYS A 54 6.87 3.16 -14.26
CA LYS A 54 6.39 3.39 -15.62
C LYS A 54 7.04 2.45 -16.64
N LYS A 55 8.38 2.38 -16.65
CA LYS A 55 9.13 1.46 -17.52
C LYS A 55 8.71 0.01 -17.33
N TYR A 56 8.44 -0.39 -16.08
CA TYR A 56 7.96 -1.74 -15.78
C TYR A 56 6.61 -2.04 -16.41
N PHE A 57 5.62 -1.18 -16.21
CA PHE A 57 4.30 -1.36 -16.82
C PHE A 57 4.38 -1.33 -18.35
N TYR A 58 5.34 -0.61 -18.93
CA TYR A 58 5.51 -0.49 -20.37
C TYR A 58 6.42 -1.61 -20.94
N GLY A 59 7.00 -2.45 -20.09
CA GLY A 59 7.98 -3.49 -20.48
C GLY A 59 9.33 -2.96 -20.96
N GLU A 60 9.63 -1.69 -20.69
CA GLU A 60 10.88 -1.01 -21.01
C GLU A 60 11.94 -1.17 -19.92
N LEU A 61 11.63 -1.92 -18.85
CA LEU A 61 12.54 -2.12 -17.73
C LEU A 61 13.62 -3.15 -18.05
N GLU A 62 14.86 -2.68 -18.14
CA GLU A 62 16.05 -3.53 -18.34
C GLU A 62 16.26 -4.52 -17.17
N LYS A 63 17.08 -5.55 -17.38
CA LYS A 63 17.35 -6.57 -16.34
C LYS A 63 18.06 -5.99 -15.11
N GLU A 64 18.92 -5.00 -15.30
CA GLU A 64 19.73 -4.39 -14.24
C GLU A 64 18.90 -3.42 -13.37
N ASP A 65 17.85 -2.81 -13.93
CA ASP A 65 16.90 -1.94 -13.23
C ASP A 65 15.71 -2.71 -12.61
N SER A 66 15.84 -4.03 -12.45
CA SER A 66 14.74 -4.90 -12.01
C SER A 66 14.18 -4.55 -10.62
N PHE A 67 12.92 -4.94 -10.38
CA PHE A 67 12.28 -4.85 -9.07
C PHE A 67 13.06 -5.58 -7.96
N GLU A 68 13.88 -6.58 -8.29
CA GLU A 68 14.78 -7.23 -7.32
C GLU A 68 15.76 -6.23 -6.70
N SER A 69 16.25 -5.26 -7.49
CA SER A 69 17.13 -4.20 -6.99
C SER A 69 16.42 -3.29 -5.99
N ILE A 70 15.15 -2.96 -6.24
CA ILE A 70 14.31 -2.14 -5.37
C ILE A 70 14.00 -2.90 -4.08
N SER A 71 13.48 -4.14 -4.19
CA SER A 71 13.18 -5.00 -3.04
C SER A 71 14.42 -5.22 -2.16
N SER A 72 15.56 -5.55 -2.76
CA SER A 72 16.82 -5.73 -2.05
C SER A 72 17.29 -4.45 -1.37
N CYS A 73 17.07 -3.29 -2.00
CA CYS A 73 17.40 -2.00 -1.40
C CYS A 73 16.54 -1.71 -0.16
N VAL A 74 15.23 -1.91 -0.25
CA VAL A 74 14.31 -1.71 0.87
C VAL A 74 14.63 -2.69 2.02
N ASN A 75 14.85 -3.97 1.71
CA ASN A 75 15.20 -4.96 2.73
C ASN A 75 16.50 -4.63 3.47
N ARG A 76 17.54 -4.18 2.75
CA ARG A 76 18.77 -3.66 3.38
C ARG A 76 18.50 -2.44 4.25
N GLY A 77 17.57 -1.58 3.86
CA GLY A 77 17.11 -0.47 4.69
C GLY A 77 16.52 -0.92 6.00
N LEU A 78 15.60 -1.88 5.95
CA LEU A 78 14.99 -2.47 7.15
C LEU A 78 16.01 -3.20 8.03
N ASP A 79 16.97 -3.92 7.43
CA ASP A 79 18.06 -4.56 8.18
C ASP A 79 18.96 -3.53 8.88
N ASN A 80 19.31 -2.46 8.19
CA ASN A 80 20.14 -1.41 8.77
C ASN A 80 19.39 -0.68 9.89
N PHE A 81 18.08 -0.45 9.73
CA PHE A 81 17.23 0.11 10.78
C PHE A 81 17.30 -0.74 12.05
N LEU A 82 17.07 -2.06 11.92
CA LEU A 82 17.09 -3.00 13.04
C LEU A 82 18.47 -3.14 13.71
N LYS A 83 19.56 -2.87 12.99
CA LYS A 83 20.93 -2.91 13.52
C LYS A 83 21.34 -1.63 14.24
N ILE A 84 20.78 -0.49 13.82
CA ILE A 84 21.24 0.84 14.26
C ILE A 84 20.35 1.41 15.35
N TYR A 85 19.04 1.25 15.22
CA TYR A 85 18.11 1.85 16.16
C TYR A 85 17.78 0.88 17.29
N GLU A 86 17.91 1.38 18.51
CA GLU A 86 17.37 0.70 19.68
C GLU A 86 15.84 0.75 19.67
N ALA A 87 15.24 -0.35 20.14
CA ALA A 87 13.81 -0.48 20.27
C ALA A 87 13.30 0.45 21.39
N ASP A 88 12.15 1.11 21.17
CA ASP A 88 11.52 2.00 22.17
C ASP A 88 10.98 1.22 23.38
N GLN A 89 10.59 -0.04 23.13
CA GLN A 89 10.24 -1.05 24.11
C GLN A 89 10.84 -2.38 23.67
N PRO A 90 10.93 -3.41 24.52
CA PRO A 90 11.47 -4.71 24.11
C PRO A 90 10.83 -5.24 22.82
N ASN A 91 11.59 -5.23 21.72
CA ASN A 91 11.18 -5.62 20.37
C ASN A 91 10.15 -4.72 19.65
N TYR A 92 9.89 -3.50 20.10
CA TYR A 92 8.97 -2.57 19.44
C TYR A 92 9.63 -1.24 19.08
N TYR A 93 9.25 -0.69 17.93
CA TYR A 93 9.76 0.53 17.34
C TYR A 93 8.62 1.50 17.04
N SER A 94 8.87 2.79 17.23
CA SER A 94 7.99 3.87 16.81
C SER A 94 7.92 3.98 15.28
N PRO A 95 6.72 4.10 14.68
CA PRO A 95 6.56 4.34 13.24
C PRO A 95 7.29 5.61 12.76
N ILE A 96 7.28 6.67 13.57
CA ILE A 96 7.93 7.95 13.25
C ILE A 96 9.44 7.77 13.13
N LYS A 97 10.03 6.96 14.02
CA LYS A 97 11.47 6.65 13.99
C LYS A 97 11.86 5.90 12.71
N LEU A 98 11.08 4.91 12.30
CA LEU A 98 11.28 4.20 11.04
C LEU A 98 11.14 5.14 9.84
N SER A 99 10.09 5.96 9.82
CA SER A 99 9.86 6.95 8.76
C SER A 99 11.03 7.93 8.62
N ASN A 100 11.50 8.51 9.73
CA ASN A 100 12.64 9.43 9.75
C ASN A 100 13.93 8.77 9.27
N PHE A 101 14.15 7.51 9.65
CA PHE A 101 15.29 6.73 9.17
C PHE A 101 15.23 6.52 7.65
N LEU A 102 14.09 6.07 7.12
CA LEU A 102 13.91 5.87 5.69
C LEU A 102 14.08 7.18 4.93
N HIS A 103 13.50 8.28 5.43
CA HIS A 103 13.65 9.60 4.84
C HIS A 103 15.12 10.01 4.74
N ARG A 104 15.86 9.92 5.85
CA ARG A 104 17.26 10.34 5.93
C ARG A 104 18.20 9.56 5.00
N TYR A 105 18.00 8.25 4.87
CA TYR A 105 18.99 7.39 4.21
C TYR A 105 18.54 6.81 2.86
N TYR A 106 17.23 6.72 2.60
CA TYR A 106 16.68 5.92 1.51
C TYR A 106 15.70 6.66 0.59
N LEU A 107 15.00 7.69 1.08
CA LEU A 107 13.95 8.39 0.31
C LEU A 107 14.38 9.75 -0.26
N LYS A 108 15.52 10.30 0.17
CA LYS A 108 16.02 11.62 -0.27
C LYS A 108 14.94 12.71 -0.17
N ASP A 109 14.42 13.15 -1.31
CA ASP A 109 13.48 14.27 -1.45
C ASP A 109 12.02 13.85 -1.21
N GLN A 110 11.76 12.54 -1.13
CA GLN A 110 10.44 12.02 -0.80
C GLN A 110 10.28 11.92 0.73
N LYS A 111 9.22 12.54 1.24
CA LYS A 111 8.85 12.48 2.65
C LYS A 111 7.57 11.66 2.78
N ILE A 112 7.57 10.71 3.71
CA ILE A 112 6.34 9.99 4.10
C ILE A 112 5.50 11.00 4.90
N SER A 113 4.32 11.35 4.40
CA SER A 113 3.36 12.21 5.10
C SER A 113 2.87 11.53 6.38
N GLU A 114 2.33 12.31 7.32
CA GLU A 114 1.72 11.73 8.53
C GLU A 114 0.52 10.86 8.17
N ASN A 115 -0.31 11.29 7.22
CA ASN A 115 -1.42 10.52 6.67
C ASN A 115 -0.96 9.19 6.03
N LEU A 116 0.08 9.23 5.18
CA LEU A 116 0.62 8.01 4.58
C LEU A 116 1.16 7.06 5.65
N LEU A 117 1.83 7.60 6.67
CA LEU A 117 2.33 6.79 7.78
C LEU A 117 1.19 6.14 8.56
N GLU A 118 0.10 6.88 8.83
CA GLU A 118 -1.10 6.35 9.46
C GLU A 118 -1.72 5.22 8.63
N GLU A 119 -1.89 5.41 7.32
CA GLU A 119 -2.43 4.37 6.45
C GLU A 119 -1.50 3.16 6.33
N ILE A 120 -0.18 3.37 6.32
CA ILE A 120 0.81 2.28 6.40
C ILE A 120 0.62 1.49 7.71
N MET A 121 0.35 2.16 8.83
CA MET A 121 0.10 1.48 10.10
C MET A 121 -1.24 0.73 10.12
N ASN A 122 -2.27 1.26 9.47
CA ASN A 122 -3.56 0.59 9.31
C ASN A 122 -3.43 -0.68 8.47
N ILE A 123 -2.78 -0.60 7.30
CA ILE A 123 -2.55 -1.79 6.45
C ILE A 123 -1.60 -2.78 7.13
N LYS A 124 -0.58 -2.30 7.86
CA LYS A 124 0.30 -3.16 8.65
C LYS A 124 -0.50 -3.98 9.68
N LYS A 125 -1.48 -3.37 10.36
CA LYS A 125 -2.36 -4.09 11.29
C LYS A 125 -3.20 -5.15 10.57
N VAL A 126 -3.64 -4.88 9.35
CA VAL A 126 -4.39 -5.83 8.53
C VAL A 126 -3.49 -6.94 7.98
N LEU A 127 -2.21 -6.68 7.74
CA LEU A 127 -1.28 -7.69 7.22
C LEU A 127 -0.73 -8.60 8.32
N PHE A 128 -0.34 -8.00 9.46
CA PHE A 128 0.44 -8.68 10.48
C PHE A 128 -0.22 -8.69 11.86
N GLY A 129 -1.37 -8.04 12.01
CA GLY A 129 -2.08 -7.89 13.29
C GLY A 129 -1.47 -6.82 14.19
N GLY A 130 -1.76 -6.94 15.49
CA GLY A 130 -1.13 -6.12 16.53
C GLY A 130 -1.66 -4.67 16.61
N SER A 131 -0.79 -3.78 17.10
CA SER A 131 -1.08 -2.36 17.33
C SER A 131 -0.81 -1.51 16.09
N ASN A 132 -1.56 -0.42 15.90
CA ASN A 132 -1.27 0.62 14.91
C ASN A 132 -0.31 1.70 15.44
N LEU A 133 0.06 1.66 16.73
CA LEU A 133 0.93 2.66 17.35
C LEU A 133 2.41 2.27 17.33
N MET A 134 2.71 0.98 17.19
CA MET A 134 4.06 0.43 17.29
C MET A 134 4.28 -0.66 16.23
N ILE A 135 5.54 -0.82 15.83
CA ILE A 135 5.99 -1.85 14.90
C ILE A 135 6.91 -2.80 15.65
N SER A 136 6.58 -4.08 15.69
CA SER A 136 7.42 -5.09 16.30
C SER A 136 8.56 -5.49 15.37
N LYS A 137 9.63 -6.05 15.94
CA LYS A 137 10.74 -6.61 15.17
C LYS A 137 10.27 -7.72 14.20
N SER A 138 9.35 -8.58 14.63
CA SER A 138 8.82 -9.66 13.78
C SER A 138 7.96 -9.13 12.64
N GLU A 139 7.24 -8.03 12.84
CA GLU A 139 6.47 -7.37 11.78
C GLU A 139 7.40 -6.77 10.71
N ILE A 140 8.53 -6.17 11.10
CA ILE A 140 9.55 -5.70 10.13
C ILE A 140 10.10 -6.89 9.32
N GLN A 141 10.37 -8.02 9.98
CA GLN A 141 10.85 -9.22 9.30
C GLN A 141 9.81 -9.83 8.36
N ASN A 142 8.53 -9.81 8.74
CA ASN A 142 7.43 -10.25 7.87
C ASN A 142 7.25 -9.30 6.68
N LEU A 143 7.43 -7.99 6.87
CA LEU A 143 7.45 -7.02 5.78
C LEU A 143 8.60 -7.30 4.80
N GLN A 144 9.79 -7.66 5.28
CA GLN A 144 10.91 -8.04 4.40
C GLN A 144 10.58 -9.25 3.52
N LYS A 145 9.95 -10.28 4.08
CA LYS A 145 9.47 -11.45 3.32
C LYS A 145 8.41 -11.07 2.29
N LEU A 146 7.47 -10.20 2.66
CA LEU A 146 6.45 -9.70 1.73
C LEU A 146 7.10 -8.95 0.56
N ILE A 147 8.10 -8.11 0.82
CA ILE A 147 8.85 -7.37 -0.21
C ILE A 147 9.60 -8.33 -1.17
N GLU A 148 10.10 -9.46 -0.67
CA GLU A 148 10.73 -10.50 -1.50
C GLU A 148 9.73 -11.20 -2.40
N ILE A 149 8.56 -11.57 -1.86
CA ILE A 149 7.46 -12.19 -2.61
C ILE A 149 6.98 -11.25 -3.72
N VAL A 150 6.74 -9.97 -3.39
CA VAL A 150 6.37 -8.95 -4.38
C VAL A 150 7.45 -8.79 -5.43
N GLY A 151 8.73 -8.72 -5.04
CA GLY A 151 9.86 -8.60 -5.97
C GLY A 151 9.96 -9.80 -6.93
N TYR A 152 9.77 -11.01 -6.41
CA TYR A 152 9.73 -12.24 -7.19
C TYR A 152 8.61 -12.22 -8.22
N HIS A 153 7.37 -11.93 -7.82
CA HIS A 153 6.24 -11.90 -8.75
C HIS A 153 6.34 -10.75 -9.75
N ALA A 154 6.83 -9.58 -9.35
CA ALA A 154 7.07 -8.48 -10.27
C ALA A 154 8.01 -8.91 -11.40
N LYS A 155 9.09 -9.64 -11.08
CA LYS A 155 10.01 -10.21 -12.08
C LYS A 155 9.32 -11.23 -12.99
N GLN A 156 8.50 -12.13 -12.44
CA GLN A 156 7.77 -13.13 -13.23
C GLN A 156 6.72 -12.51 -14.16
N LEU A 157 6.07 -11.43 -13.72
CA LEU A 157 5.05 -10.71 -14.48
C LEU A 157 5.65 -9.80 -15.56
N ARG A 158 6.90 -9.36 -15.38
CA ARG A 158 7.58 -8.40 -16.29
C ARG A 158 7.38 -8.71 -17.79
N PRO A 159 7.56 -9.95 -18.29
CA PRO A 159 7.40 -10.24 -19.72
C PRO A 159 5.99 -9.99 -20.24
N PHE A 160 4.99 -10.07 -19.37
CA PHE A 160 3.57 -9.94 -19.70
C PHE A 160 3.03 -8.53 -19.45
N MET A 161 3.80 -7.66 -18.76
CA MET A 161 3.35 -6.32 -18.39
C MET A 161 2.89 -5.45 -19.56
N PRO A 162 3.55 -5.42 -20.74
CA PRO A 162 3.06 -4.64 -21.88
C PRO A 162 1.65 -5.01 -22.32
N ILE A 163 1.32 -6.30 -22.22
CA ILE A 163 0.01 -6.83 -22.59
C ILE A 163 -1.00 -6.51 -21.51
N LEU A 164 -0.64 -6.81 -20.25
CA LEU A 164 -1.45 -6.49 -19.07
C LEU A 164 -1.68 -4.99 -18.89
N SER A 165 -0.83 -4.10 -19.44
CA SER A 165 -0.98 -2.65 -19.34
C SER A 165 -1.56 -1.99 -20.59
N GLN A 166 -1.92 -2.79 -21.60
CA GLN A 166 -2.49 -2.31 -22.87
C GLN A 166 -1.56 -1.34 -23.62
N LYS A 167 -0.25 -1.63 -23.61
CA LYS A 167 0.78 -0.79 -24.23
C LYS A 167 1.32 -1.32 -25.55
N VAL A 168 0.85 -2.47 -26.01
CA VAL A 168 1.17 -3.01 -27.32
C VAL A 168 -0.06 -2.93 -28.23
N ASP A 169 0.15 -2.62 -29.51
CA ASP A 169 -0.96 -2.48 -30.48
C ASP A 169 -1.19 -3.75 -31.31
N GLU A 170 -0.21 -4.64 -31.43
CA GLU A 170 -0.30 -5.86 -32.25
C GLU A 170 0.18 -7.14 -31.54
N LEU A 171 -0.65 -8.19 -31.68
CA LEU A 171 -0.34 -9.62 -31.58
C LEU A 171 0.27 -10.13 -30.26
N SER A 172 -0.40 -9.84 -29.14
CA SER A 172 -0.43 -10.85 -28.07
C SER A 172 -1.11 -12.10 -28.63
N THR A 173 -0.47 -13.27 -28.61
CA THR A 173 -1.22 -14.51 -28.85
C THR A 173 -2.20 -14.71 -27.69
N ASP A 174 -3.35 -15.36 -27.96
CA ASP A 174 -4.30 -15.73 -26.92
C ASP A 174 -3.62 -16.53 -25.79
N GLU A 175 -2.66 -17.39 -26.15
CA GLU A 175 -1.82 -18.14 -25.21
C GLU A 175 -0.97 -17.21 -24.33
N HIS A 176 -0.34 -16.18 -24.90
CA HIS A 176 0.50 -15.27 -24.14
C HIS A 176 -0.33 -14.40 -23.17
N LEU A 177 -1.54 -14.00 -23.56
CA LEU A 177 -2.48 -13.30 -22.68
C LEU A 177 -2.88 -14.21 -21.49
N LYS A 178 -3.28 -15.45 -21.78
CA LYS A 178 -3.68 -16.44 -20.78
C LYS A 178 -2.55 -16.74 -19.81
N GLU A 179 -1.31 -16.90 -20.29
CA GLU A 179 -0.15 -17.12 -19.43
C GLU A 179 0.10 -15.90 -18.52
N GLY A 180 0.00 -14.67 -19.05
CA GLY A 180 0.12 -13.45 -18.25
C GLY A 180 -0.90 -13.38 -17.11
N PHE A 181 -2.17 -13.67 -17.40
CA PHE A 181 -3.23 -13.73 -16.39
C PHE A 181 -3.07 -14.90 -15.42
N ARG A 182 -2.57 -16.05 -15.87
CA ARG A 182 -2.21 -17.17 -14.99
C ARG A 182 -1.12 -16.77 -14.00
N ARG A 183 -0.08 -16.07 -14.45
CA ARG A 183 0.98 -15.54 -13.57
C ARG A 183 0.45 -14.50 -12.59
N LEU A 184 -0.48 -13.65 -13.02
CA LEU A 184 -1.13 -12.66 -12.17
C LEU A 184 -1.95 -13.32 -11.06
N ARG A 185 -2.72 -14.37 -11.37
CA ARG A 185 -3.47 -15.16 -10.38
C ARG A 185 -2.55 -15.82 -9.35
N VAL A 186 -1.44 -16.41 -9.80
CA VAL A 186 -0.44 -17.00 -8.86
C VAL A 186 0.10 -15.93 -7.92
N ALA A 187 0.52 -14.77 -8.45
CA ALA A 187 1.00 -13.66 -7.64
C ALA A 187 -0.05 -13.17 -6.63
N ALA A 188 -1.31 -13.05 -7.08
CA ALA A 188 -2.41 -12.65 -6.23
C ALA A 188 -2.66 -13.65 -5.09
N LYS A 189 -2.70 -14.96 -5.38
CA LYS A 189 -2.92 -16.01 -4.36
C LYS A 189 -1.81 -16.00 -3.31
N ASP A 190 -0.55 -15.86 -3.73
CA ASP A 190 0.57 -15.79 -2.80
C ASP A 190 0.47 -14.54 -1.89
N LEU A 191 0.04 -13.39 -2.42
CA LEU A 191 -0.22 -12.19 -1.61
C LEU A 191 -1.43 -12.35 -0.67
N ILE A 192 -2.51 -12.98 -1.12
CA ILE A 192 -3.70 -13.25 -0.31
C ILE A 192 -3.40 -14.22 0.82
N SER A 193 -2.52 -15.21 0.59
CA SER A 193 -2.08 -16.13 1.64
C SER A 193 -1.44 -15.41 2.82
N ILE A 194 -0.82 -14.24 2.59
CA ILE A 194 -0.25 -13.39 3.63
C ILE A 194 -1.33 -12.55 4.30
N LEU A 195 -2.23 -11.93 3.50
CA LEU A 195 -3.34 -11.12 3.99
C LEU A 195 -4.30 -11.90 4.91
N SER A 196 -4.56 -13.17 4.58
CA SER A 196 -5.46 -14.04 5.33
C SER A 196 -4.95 -14.42 6.73
N LEU A 197 -3.66 -14.20 7.04
CA LEU A 197 -3.09 -14.55 8.34
C LEU A 197 -3.65 -13.71 9.50
N SER A 198 -4.03 -12.45 9.25
CA SER A 198 -4.46 -11.54 10.32
C SER A 198 -5.91 -11.73 10.76
N LYS A 199 -6.72 -12.44 9.96
CA LYS A 199 -8.18 -12.57 10.11
C LYS A 199 -8.94 -11.24 10.30
N SER A 200 -8.31 -10.13 9.93
CA SER A 200 -8.85 -8.79 10.16
C SER A 200 -9.62 -8.34 8.92
N SER A 201 -10.77 -7.72 9.13
CA SER A 201 -11.49 -7.06 8.04
C SER A 201 -10.79 -5.77 7.63
N TYR A 202 -10.91 -5.40 6.36
CA TYR A 202 -10.33 -4.17 5.83
C TYR A 202 -11.37 -3.33 5.10
N GLN A 203 -11.43 -2.04 5.43
CA GLN A 203 -12.39 -1.11 4.84
C GLN A 203 -11.85 -0.53 3.53
N PHE A 204 -12.70 -0.45 2.52
CA PHE A 204 -12.35 0.12 1.22
C PHE A 204 -11.99 1.60 1.28
N GLY A 205 -12.60 2.36 2.21
CA GLY A 205 -12.22 3.77 2.44
C GLY A 205 -10.74 3.94 2.80
N HIS A 206 -10.22 3.11 3.71
CA HIS A 206 -8.80 3.12 4.07
C HIS A 206 -7.92 2.71 2.89
N PHE A 207 -8.36 1.75 2.08
CA PHE A 207 -7.62 1.36 0.88
C PHE A 207 -7.53 2.50 -0.14
N ALA A 208 -8.65 3.18 -0.39
CA ALA A 208 -8.72 4.32 -1.29
C ALA A 208 -7.76 5.42 -0.85
N HIS A 209 -7.77 5.75 0.44
CA HIS A 209 -6.92 6.78 1.01
C HIS A 209 -5.43 6.40 0.96
N LEU A 210 -5.10 5.14 1.30
CA LEU A 210 -3.74 4.60 1.15
C LEU A 210 -3.24 4.73 -0.29
N LEU A 211 -4.06 4.34 -1.27
CA LEU A 211 -3.68 4.45 -2.68
C LEU A 211 -3.46 5.91 -3.10
N ASP A 212 -4.23 6.86 -2.57
CA ASP A 212 -4.09 8.28 -2.93
C ASP A 212 -2.82 8.90 -2.32
N GLU A 213 -2.55 8.58 -1.06
CA GLU A 213 -1.29 8.95 -0.41
C GLU A 213 -0.08 8.32 -1.11
N LEU A 214 -0.16 7.06 -1.56
CA LEU A 214 0.89 6.43 -2.38
C LEU A 214 1.03 7.09 -3.75
N ARG A 215 -0.07 7.47 -4.40
CA ARG A 215 -0.06 8.20 -5.68
C ARG A 215 0.68 9.51 -5.55
N MET A 216 0.40 10.28 -4.49
CA MET A 216 1.09 11.54 -4.18
C MET A 216 2.57 11.30 -3.87
N PHE A 217 2.87 10.34 -2.99
CA PHE A 217 4.23 10.01 -2.58
C PHE A 217 5.12 9.60 -3.76
N PHE A 218 4.62 8.71 -4.63
CA PHE A 218 5.33 8.29 -5.83
C PHE A 218 5.24 9.27 -7.00
N GLN A 219 4.50 10.38 -6.86
CA GLN A 219 4.29 11.36 -7.93
C GLN A 219 3.77 10.70 -9.21
N TRP A 220 2.84 9.74 -9.06
CA TRP A 220 2.32 8.94 -10.17
C TRP A 220 1.70 9.78 -11.29
N ASP A 221 1.09 10.92 -10.94
CA ASP A 221 0.49 11.82 -11.92
C ASP A 221 1.53 12.37 -12.93
N LYS A 222 2.83 12.45 -12.54
CA LYS A 222 3.92 12.82 -13.47
C LYS A 222 4.28 11.69 -14.44
N ALA A 223 4.09 10.44 -14.03
CA ALA A 223 4.39 9.27 -14.85
C ALA A 223 3.24 8.93 -15.80
N PHE A 224 2.00 9.18 -15.38
CA PHE A 224 0.77 8.78 -16.05
C PHE A 224 -0.21 9.95 -16.19
N GLU A 225 -0.02 10.81 -17.19
CA GLU A 225 -0.72 12.11 -17.36
C GLU A 225 -2.25 12.04 -17.60
N LYS A 226 -2.90 10.88 -17.49
CA LYS A 226 -4.34 10.69 -17.74
C LYS A 226 -4.99 9.63 -16.84
N THR A 227 -4.47 9.40 -15.65
CA THR A 227 -5.08 8.45 -14.71
C THR A 227 -6.40 9.00 -14.18
N LYS A 228 -7.43 8.15 -14.17
CA LYS A 228 -8.68 8.43 -13.44
C LYS A 228 -8.39 8.61 -11.96
N SER A 229 -9.29 9.27 -11.23
CA SER A 229 -9.13 9.36 -9.78
C SER A 229 -9.20 7.96 -9.16
N ILE A 230 -8.54 7.78 -8.02
CA ILE A 230 -8.60 6.52 -7.28
C ILE A 230 -10.03 6.22 -6.84
N TYR A 231 -10.81 7.25 -6.51
CA TYR A 231 -12.21 7.10 -6.14
C TYR A 231 -13.08 6.56 -7.29
N ASP A 232 -12.80 6.93 -8.55
CA ASP A 232 -13.49 6.35 -9.71
C ASP A 232 -13.22 4.85 -9.84
N TRP A 233 -11.99 4.43 -9.53
CA TRP A 233 -11.62 3.01 -9.51
C TRP A 233 -12.27 2.28 -8.34
N MET A 234 -12.34 2.91 -7.16
CA MET A 234 -12.97 2.31 -5.98
C MET A 234 -14.46 2.06 -6.19
N TYR A 235 -15.18 2.96 -6.86
CA TYR A 235 -16.58 2.73 -7.23
C TYR A 235 -16.76 1.48 -8.11
N LEU A 236 -15.86 1.26 -9.08
CA LEU A 236 -15.86 0.04 -9.89
C LEU A 236 -15.59 -1.20 -9.03
N VAL A 237 -14.63 -1.11 -8.13
CA VAL A 237 -14.25 -2.21 -7.21
C VAL A 237 -15.41 -2.60 -6.29
N GLU A 238 -16.11 -1.62 -5.71
CA GLU A 238 -17.31 -1.84 -4.89
C GLU A 238 -18.44 -2.47 -5.72
N THR A 239 -18.62 -2.01 -6.96
CA THR A 239 -19.60 -2.59 -7.88
C THR A 239 -19.28 -4.05 -8.19
N ILE A 240 -18.01 -4.38 -8.44
CA ILE A 240 -17.57 -5.77 -8.64
C ILE A 240 -17.84 -6.60 -7.38
N LYS A 241 -17.48 -6.08 -6.19
CA LYS A 241 -17.76 -6.76 -4.92
C LYS A 241 -19.26 -7.07 -4.78
N LEU A 242 -20.10 -6.06 -4.95
CA LEU A 242 -21.55 -6.18 -4.79
C LEU A 242 -22.13 -7.24 -5.74
N ASN A 243 -21.73 -7.22 -7.01
CA ASN A 243 -22.27 -8.13 -8.02
C ASN A 243 -21.74 -9.56 -7.90
N MET A 244 -20.49 -9.74 -7.47
CA MET A 244 -19.82 -11.05 -7.48
C MET A 244 -19.92 -11.78 -6.15
N ILE A 245 -19.91 -11.03 -5.03
CA ILE A 245 -19.95 -11.59 -3.67
C ILE A 245 -21.35 -11.44 -3.04
N GLY A 246 -22.15 -10.48 -3.52
CA GLY A 246 -23.50 -10.24 -3.00
C GLY A 246 -23.51 -9.51 -1.66
N ASP A 247 -22.38 -8.94 -1.24
CA ASP A 247 -22.22 -8.26 0.05
C ASP A 247 -21.98 -6.75 -0.17
N PRO A 248 -22.94 -5.88 0.22
CA PRO A 248 -22.81 -4.43 0.10
C PRO A 248 -21.89 -3.83 1.16
N ALA A 249 -21.32 -4.62 2.09
CA ALA A 249 -20.46 -4.08 3.12
C ALA A 249 -19.24 -3.36 2.51
N GLU A 250 -18.88 -2.22 3.09
CA GLU A 250 -17.71 -1.41 2.70
C GLU A 250 -16.37 -2.02 3.18
N SER A 251 -16.39 -3.28 3.62
CA SER A 251 -15.23 -4.01 4.11
C SER A 251 -15.12 -5.41 3.54
N LEU A 252 -13.89 -5.92 3.41
CA LEU A 252 -13.63 -7.32 3.08
C LEU A 252 -13.23 -8.09 4.33
N SER A 253 -13.90 -9.22 4.59
CA SER A 253 -13.44 -10.20 5.58
C SER A 253 -12.29 -11.05 5.05
N SER A 254 -11.60 -11.78 5.94
CA SER A 254 -10.49 -12.66 5.56
C SER A 254 -10.87 -13.69 4.49
N GLU A 255 -12.09 -14.21 4.55
CA GLU A 255 -12.61 -15.27 3.68
C GLU A 255 -13.03 -14.74 2.31
N GLN A 256 -13.27 -13.42 2.21
CA GLN A 256 -13.72 -12.78 0.98
C GLN A 256 -12.57 -12.38 0.05
N TRP A 257 -11.31 -12.33 0.54
CA TRP A 257 -10.18 -11.87 -0.27
C TRP A 257 -9.92 -12.70 -1.52
N GLU A 258 -9.93 -14.03 -1.41
CA GLU A 258 -9.69 -14.90 -2.57
C GLU A 258 -10.76 -14.75 -3.66
N PRO A 259 -12.07 -14.95 -3.38
CA PRO A 259 -13.09 -14.80 -4.41
C PRO A 259 -13.18 -13.37 -4.96
N PHE A 260 -12.89 -12.36 -4.13
CA PHE A 260 -12.87 -10.97 -4.56
C PHE A 260 -11.75 -10.68 -5.57
N VAL A 261 -10.53 -11.12 -5.28
CA VAL A 261 -9.39 -10.87 -6.17
C VAL A 261 -9.51 -11.69 -7.45
N ASP A 262 -9.99 -12.93 -7.37
CA ASP A 262 -10.31 -13.71 -8.57
C ASP A 262 -11.34 -12.98 -9.45
N ALA A 263 -12.41 -12.43 -8.87
CA ALA A 263 -13.41 -11.65 -9.61
C ALA A 263 -12.84 -10.37 -10.26
N ILE A 264 -11.93 -9.67 -9.59
CA ILE A 264 -11.21 -8.51 -10.18
C ILE A 264 -10.36 -8.97 -11.36
N ILE A 265 -9.59 -10.04 -11.20
CA ILE A 265 -8.70 -10.55 -12.24
C ILE A 265 -9.52 -11.01 -13.45
N ASP A 266 -10.62 -11.75 -13.24
CA ASP A 266 -11.51 -12.21 -14.30
C ASP A 266 -12.14 -11.04 -15.07
N SER A 267 -12.63 -10.03 -14.33
CA SER A 267 -13.17 -8.80 -14.93
C SER A 267 -12.12 -8.08 -15.77
N TYR A 268 -10.88 -8.02 -15.27
CA TYR A 268 -9.77 -7.40 -15.99
C TYR A 268 -9.34 -8.21 -17.21
N GLU A 269 -9.32 -9.54 -17.13
CA GLU A 269 -9.03 -10.43 -18.24
C GLU A 269 -10.05 -10.24 -19.38
N ILE A 270 -11.34 -10.20 -19.06
CA ILE A 270 -12.40 -9.92 -20.03
C ILE A 270 -12.19 -8.57 -20.70
N TYR A 271 -11.87 -7.53 -19.93
CA TYR A 271 -11.62 -6.19 -20.46
C TYR A 271 -10.42 -6.16 -21.41
N VAL A 272 -9.29 -6.74 -21.00
CA VAL A 272 -8.08 -6.81 -21.82
C VAL A 272 -8.32 -7.67 -23.08
N TYR A 273 -9.01 -8.80 -22.95
CA TYR A 273 -9.37 -9.66 -24.08
C TYR A 273 -10.24 -8.92 -25.09
N TYR A 274 -11.26 -8.19 -24.62
CA TYR A 274 -12.10 -7.36 -25.46
C TYR A 274 -11.27 -6.31 -26.22
N HIS A 275 -10.33 -5.64 -25.55
CA HIS A 275 -9.48 -4.63 -26.15
C HIS A 275 -8.65 -5.19 -27.31
N TYR A 276 -7.99 -6.34 -27.10
CA TYR A 276 -7.07 -6.92 -28.09
C TYR A 276 -7.76 -7.71 -29.20
N PHE A 277 -8.77 -8.53 -28.86
CA PHE A 277 -9.30 -9.54 -29.78
C PHE A 277 -10.68 -9.23 -30.34
N ILE A 278 -11.44 -8.33 -29.71
CA ILE A 278 -12.81 -8.00 -30.15
C ILE A 278 -12.83 -6.62 -30.81
N ARG A 279 -12.38 -5.58 -30.10
CA ARG A 279 -12.40 -4.19 -30.58
C ARG A 279 -11.56 -3.96 -31.84
N SER A 280 -10.48 -4.72 -31.99
CA SER A 280 -9.56 -4.60 -33.13
C SER A 280 -10.15 -5.13 -34.45
N LYS A 281 -11.22 -5.95 -34.40
CA LYS A 281 -11.84 -6.59 -35.57
C LYS A 281 -12.59 -5.58 -36.47
N PRO A 282 -12.62 -5.79 -37.80
CA PRO A 282 -13.21 -4.85 -38.77
C PRO A 282 -14.68 -4.49 -38.49
N PHE A 283 -15.47 -5.47 -38.02
CA PHE A 283 -16.89 -5.30 -37.69
C PHE A 283 -17.13 -4.15 -36.70
N TYR A 284 -16.25 -3.98 -35.71
CA TYR A 284 -16.36 -2.91 -34.71
C TYR A 284 -15.77 -1.57 -35.15
N LYS A 285 -15.04 -1.54 -36.27
CA LYS A 285 -14.45 -0.32 -36.85
C LYS A 285 -15.36 0.36 -37.88
N GLY A 286 -16.59 -0.14 -38.07
CA GLY A 286 -17.54 0.44 -39.03
C GLY A 286 -17.08 0.41 -40.48
N LYS A 287 -16.08 -0.43 -40.81
CA LYS A 287 -15.62 -0.69 -42.18
C LYS A 287 -16.23 -2.02 -42.62
N LEU A 288 -17.45 -1.95 -43.15
CA LEU A 288 -18.03 -2.99 -44.01
C LEU A 288 -17.56 -2.76 -45.45
#